data_AF-A0A6M3JGI8-F1
#
_entry.id   AF-A0A6M3JGI8-F1
#
_cell.length_a   1.000
_cell.length_b   1.000
_cell.length_c   1.000
_cell.angle_alpha   90.00
_cell.angle_beta   90.00
_cell.angle_gamma   90.00
#
_symmetry.space_group_name_H-M   'P 1'
#
loop_
_entity.id
_entity.type
_entity.pdbx_description
1 polymer ?
#
loop_
_entity_poly.entity_id
_entity_poly.type
_entity_poly.pdbx_seq_one_letter_code
_entity_poly.pdbx_strand_id
1 'polypeptide(L)'
;MSATFEIDGYHVVLPHIQNVYPVEKELNYYHWGFKYLSQVFEYFSYQTKDEAEKIHNAFIKALNQYWKKHNQSFKKGAAKNAALLNSL
;
A
#
# COMPACT_ATOMS: atom_id res chain seq x y z
N MET A 1 -5.58 11.08 -6.25
CA MET A 1 -4.85 9.85 -5.89
C MET A 1 -5.82 8.97 -5.13
N SER A 2 -6.08 7.76 -5.63
CA SER A 2 -7.14 6.89 -5.10
C SER A 2 -6.75 6.28 -3.76
N ALA A 3 -7.76 6.00 -2.90
CA ALA A 3 -7.60 5.18 -1.71
C ALA A 3 -7.59 3.68 -2.05
N THR A 4 -7.80 3.33 -3.32
CA THR A 4 -7.79 1.97 -3.84
C THR A 4 -6.70 1.76 -4.89
N PHE A 5 -6.27 0.51 -5.04
CA PHE A 5 -5.41 0.04 -6.14
C PHE A 5 -6.02 -1.22 -6.74
N GLU A 6 -6.09 -1.30 -8.07
CA GLU A 6 -6.70 -2.43 -8.77
C GLU A 6 -5.63 -3.46 -9.16
N ILE A 7 -5.91 -4.74 -8.87
CA ILE A 7 -5.10 -5.90 -9.27
C ILE A 7 -6.05 -6.89 -9.94
N ASP A 8 -5.92 -7.13 -11.25
CA ASP A 8 -6.72 -8.10 -11.99
C ASP A 8 -8.25 -7.97 -11.76
N GLY A 9 -8.77 -6.74 -11.69
CA GLY A 9 -10.18 -6.43 -11.41
C GLY A 9 -10.54 -6.35 -9.92
N TYR A 10 -9.65 -6.77 -9.02
CA TYR A 10 -9.84 -6.69 -7.57
C TYR A 10 -9.38 -5.34 -7.01
N HIS A 11 -10.21 -4.72 -6.16
CA HIS A 11 -9.95 -3.39 -5.60
C HIS A 11 -9.41 -3.46 -4.17
N VAL A 12 -8.13 -3.17 -4.01
CA VAL A 12 -7.42 -3.18 -2.73
C VAL A 12 -7.53 -1.82 -2.04
N VAL A 13 -8.02 -1.78 -0.79
CA VAL A 13 -8.09 -0.55 0.02
C VAL A 13 -6.76 -0.27 0.72
N LEU A 14 -5.97 0.65 0.17
CA LEU A 14 -4.61 1.00 0.64
C LEU A 14 -4.52 1.44 2.12
N PRO A 15 -5.45 2.26 2.66
CA PRO A 15 -5.37 2.68 4.07
C PRO A 15 -5.37 1.53 5.09
N HIS A 16 -5.87 0.35 4.70
CA HIS A 16 -6.05 -0.79 5.60
C HIS A 16 -4.92 -1.81 5.50
N ILE A 17 -3.90 -1.57 4.68
CA ILE A 17 -2.77 -2.47 4.53
C ILE A 17 -1.82 -2.32 5.71
N GLN A 18 -1.53 -3.43 6.39
CA GLN A 18 -0.61 -3.50 7.51
C GLN A 18 0.79 -3.93 7.06
N ASN A 19 0.87 -5.08 6.36
CA ASN A 19 2.13 -5.67 5.91
C ASN A 19 2.02 -6.05 4.44
N VAL A 20 3.12 -5.91 3.70
CA VAL A 20 3.27 -6.40 2.33
C VAL A 20 4.41 -7.40 2.31
N TYR A 21 4.22 -8.51 1.61
CA TYR A 21 5.15 -9.62 1.52
C TYR A 21 5.77 -9.65 0.13
N PRO A 22 7.06 -10.01 0.03
CA PRO A 22 7.79 -9.99 -1.23
C PRO A 22 7.29 -11.06 -2.21
N VAL A 23 7.78 -10.99 -3.44
CA VAL A 23 7.59 -12.04 -4.43
C VAL A 23 8.43 -13.26 -4.06
N GLU A 24 7.77 -14.40 -3.87
CA GLU A 24 8.37 -15.69 -3.57
C GLU A 24 7.94 -16.74 -4.62
N LYS A 25 8.79 -17.74 -4.86
CA LYS A 25 8.46 -18.85 -5.76
C LYS A 25 7.91 -20.01 -4.94
N GLU A 26 6.74 -20.49 -5.29
CA GLU A 26 6.17 -21.72 -4.75
C GLU A 26 5.74 -22.63 -5.90
N LEU A 27 6.27 -23.85 -5.93
CA LEU A 27 6.06 -24.81 -7.02
C LEU A 27 6.35 -24.18 -8.41
N ASN A 28 5.30 -24.04 -9.22
CA ASN A 28 5.35 -23.53 -10.60
C ASN A 28 4.91 -22.06 -10.71
N TYR A 29 4.66 -21.38 -9.59
CA TYR A 29 4.08 -20.05 -9.56
C TYR A 29 4.94 -19.09 -8.72
N TYR A 30 4.75 -17.81 -8.99
CA TYR A 30 5.31 -16.71 -8.22
C TYR A 30 4.20 -16.00 -7.47
N HIS A 31 4.34 -15.91 -6.15
CA HIS A 31 3.33 -15.38 -5.25
C HIS A 31 3.83 -14.14 -4.54
N TRP A 32 2.93 -13.22 -4.26
CA TRP A 32 3.13 -12.16 -3.29
C TRP A 32 1.78 -11.81 -2.67
N GLY A 33 1.80 -11.08 -1.56
CA GLY A 33 0.56 -10.76 -0.87
C GLY A 33 0.70 -9.64 0.14
N PHE A 34 -0.39 -9.39 0.85
CA PHE A 34 -0.44 -8.41 1.92
C PHE A 34 -1.45 -8.83 2.99
N LYS A 35 -1.33 -8.22 4.16
CA LYS A 35 -2.24 -8.40 5.28
C LYS A 35 -2.97 -7.11 5.58
N TYR A 36 -4.29 -7.18 5.70
CA TYR A 36 -5.11 -6.09 6.18
C TYR A 36 -5.04 -5.95 7.71
N LEU A 37 -5.38 -4.76 8.20
CA LEU A 37 -5.64 -4.51 9.63
C LEU A 37 -6.71 -5.46 10.21
N SER A 38 -7.67 -5.89 9.39
CA SER A 38 -8.70 -6.88 9.72
C SER A 38 -8.16 -8.31 9.90
N GLN A 39 -6.85 -8.51 9.78
CA GLN A 39 -6.15 -9.79 9.81
C GLN A 39 -6.37 -10.71 8.60
N VAL A 40 -7.16 -10.27 7.61
CA VAL A 40 -7.31 -10.98 6.33
C VAL A 40 -6.00 -10.90 5.55
N PHE A 41 -5.55 -12.04 5.03
CA PHE A 41 -4.39 -12.16 4.15
C PHE A 41 -4.87 -12.42 2.73
N GLU A 42 -4.32 -11.67 1.78
CA GLU A 42 -4.57 -11.84 0.35
C GLU A 42 -3.26 -12.05 -0.39
N TYR A 43 -3.29 -12.95 -1.37
CA TYR A 43 -2.13 -13.24 -2.21
C TYR A 43 -2.55 -13.39 -3.67
N PHE A 44 -1.60 -13.10 -4.55
CA PHE A 44 -1.77 -13.16 -5.99
C PHE A 44 -0.69 -14.08 -6.56
N SER A 45 -1.05 -14.84 -7.58
CA SER A 45 -0.20 -15.88 -8.17
C SER A 45 -0.03 -15.62 -9.65
N TYR A 46 1.22 -15.65 -10.12
CA TYR A 46 1.56 -15.38 -11.52
C TYR A 46 2.46 -16.48 -12.08
N GLN A 47 2.43 -16.65 -13.40
CA GLN A 47 3.23 -17.66 -14.09
C GLN A 47 4.72 -17.29 -14.13
N THR A 48 5.02 -15.99 -14.15
CA THR A 48 6.39 -15.50 -14.30
C THR A 48 6.77 -14.56 -13.15
N LYS A 49 8.06 -14.56 -12.81
CA LYS A 49 8.61 -13.67 -11.80
C LYS A 49 8.43 -12.20 -12.17
N ASP A 50 8.69 -11.87 -13.44
CA ASP A 50 8.63 -10.50 -13.95
C ASP A 50 7.23 -9.90 -13.84
N GLU A 51 6.20 -10.71 -14.11
CA GLU A 51 4.80 -10.30 -13.95
C GLU A 51 4.44 -10.04 -12.49
N ALA A 52 4.81 -10.97 -11.60
CA ALA A 52 4.62 -10.83 -10.16
C ALA A 52 5.32 -9.56 -9.62
N GLU A 53 6.59 -9.35 -9.97
CA GLU A 53 7.37 -8.20 -9.53
C GLU A 53 6.84 -6.89 -10.11
N LYS A 54 6.41 -6.87 -11.37
CA LYS A 54 5.83 -5.68 -12.00
C LYS A 54 4.62 -5.17 -11.22
N ILE A 55 3.68 -6.06 -10.87
CA ILE A 55 2.45 -5.68 -10.17
C ILE A 55 2.74 -5.38 -8.70
N HIS A 56 3.56 -6.22 -8.03
CA HIS A 56 4.01 -5.97 -6.66
C HIS A 56 4.66 -4.58 -6.52
N ASN A 57 5.56 -4.22 -7.43
CA ASN A 57 6.24 -2.92 -7.41
C ASN A 57 5.27 -1.75 -7.68
N ALA A 58 4.31 -1.93 -8.58
CA ALA A 58 3.25 -0.95 -8.82
C ALA A 58 2.39 -0.73 -7.56
N PHE A 59 2.04 -1.81 -6.87
CA PHE A 59 1.31 -1.78 -5.61
C PHE A 59 2.10 -1.07 -4.50
N ILE A 60 3.35 -1.46 -4.27
CA ILE A 60 4.24 -0.81 -3.28
C ILE A 60 4.37 0.68 -3.57
N LYS A 61 4.53 1.07 -4.84
CA LYS A 61 4.59 2.47 -5.24
C LYS A 61 3.29 3.21 -4.89
N ALA A 62 2.13 2.63 -5.18
CA ALA A 62 0.84 3.22 -4.84
C ALA A 62 0.66 3.38 -3.32
N LEU A 63 1.01 2.36 -2.54
CA LEU A 63 0.96 2.37 -1.08
C LEU A 63 1.87 3.45 -0.49
N ASN A 64 3.12 3.54 -0.96
CA ASN A 64 4.08 4.55 -0.51
C ASN A 64 3.63 5.97 -0.85
N GLN A 65 3.09 6.17 -2.05
CA GLN A 65 2.55 7.47 -2.46
C GLN A 65 1.35 7.88 -1.60
N TYR A 66 0.47 6.93 -1.23
CA TYR A 66 -0.67 7.17 -0.36
C TYR A 66 -0.17 7.67 1.01
N TRP A 67 0.68 6.89 1.67
CA TRP A 67 1.17 7.25 3.01
C TRP A 67 2.03 8.52 3.01
N LYS A 68 2.83 8.77 1.98
CA LYS A 68 3.58 10.02 1.84
C LYS A 68 2.65 11.24 1.84
N LYS A 69 1.56 11.19 1.07
CA LYS A 69 0.58 12.28 1.00
C LYS A 69 -0.13 12.48 2.34
N HIS A 70 -0.56 11.40 2.98
CA HIS A 70 -1.30 11.47 4.24
C HIS A 70 -0.39 11.95 5.40
N ASN A 71 0.84 11.46 5.50
CA ASN A 71 1.81 11.93 6.49
C ASN A 71 2.19 13.42 6.30
N GLN A 72 2.27 13.90 5.06
CA GLN A 72 2.48 15.32 4.78
C GLN A 72 1.28 16.17 5.19
N SER A 73 0.05 15.68 5.00
CA SER A 73 -1.17 16.36 5.44
C SER A 73 -1.23 16.50 6.96
N PHE A 74 -0.89 15.44 7.70
CA PHE A 74 -0.81 15.48 9.17
C PHE A 74 0.22 16.50 9.66
N LYS A 75 1.43 16.51 9.08
CA LYS A 75 2.47 17.49 9.45
C LYS A 75 2.04 18.93 9.20
N LYS A 76 1.36 19.22 8.08
CA LYS A 76 0.82 20.57 7.80
C LYS A 76 -0.29 20.96 8.77
N GLY A 77 -1.17 20.04 9.14
CA GLY A 77 -2.22 20.28 10.14
C GLY A 77 -1.65 20.56 11.53
N ALA A 78 -0.69 19.75 11.98
CA ALA A 78 -0.02 19.94 13.26
C ALA A 78 0.74 21.27 13.33
N ALA A 79 1.47 21.64 12.27
CA ALA A 79 2.18 22.92 12.20
C ALA A 79 1.23 24.13 12.24
N LYS A 80 0.08 24.06 11.56
CA LYS A 80 -0.94 25.13 11.63
C LYS A 80 -1.54 25.28 13.02
N ASN A 81 -1.84 24.17 13.70
CA ASN A 81 -2.37 24.21 15.07
C ASN A 81 -1.35 24.74 16.08
N ALA A 82 -0.07 24.36 15.95
CA ALA A 82 1.00 24.89 16.79
C ALA A 82 1.22 26.40 16.57
N ALA A 83 1.13 26.87 15.33
CA ALA A 83 1.22 28.30 15.02
C ALA A 83 0.06 29.12 15.61
N LEU A 84 -1.16 28.58 15.60
CA LEU A 84 -2.34 29.23 16.18
C LEU A 84 -2.25 29.33 17.71
N LEU A 85 -1.74 28.30 18.38
CA LEU A 85 -1.57 28.26 19.83
C LEU A 85 -0.49 29.24 20.33
N ASN A 86 0.53 29.52 19.53
CA ASN A 86 1.61 30.46 19.86
C ASN A 86 1.31 31.92 19.47
N SER A 87 0.16 32.19 18.84
CA SER A 87 -0.28 33.54 18.46
C SER A 87 -1.41 34.10 19.34
N LEU A 88 -1.77 33.37 20.41
CA LEU A 88 -2.68 33.78 21.48
C LEU A 88 -1.87 34.17 22.72
#